data_AF-A0A9R1CS92-F1
#
_entry.id   AF-A0A9R1CS92-F1
#
_cell.length_a   1.000
_cell.length_b   1.000
_cell.length_c   1.000
_cell.angle_alpha   90.00
_cell.angle_beta   90.00
_cell.angle_gamma   90.00
#
_symmetry.space_group_name_H-M   'P 1'
#
loop_
_entity.id
_entity.type
_entity.pdbx_description
1 polymer ?
#
loop_
_entity_poly.entity_id
_entity_poly.type
_entity_poly.pdbx_seq_one_letter_code
_entity_poly.pdbx_strand_id
1 'polypeptide(L)'
;MSNAEPTERFADLAREFPHVDFAGLIAGSTIQLLYHLDTERTAAELTDWTDVSRATVYRRLKQLRNVGIVRKRDSRFALTSQFQGLAAFARSLVRHLHRQEARDHATGVRLIWMDVDEYLFSCRTDVTASLFHRTGPGALEQYGIPLLTREEQYYFRSEDRTELTPEDLVCHLLLIDDGARYRSYCLLLITACEIDAETLTETAGRYNRESDLNLTETVQALCTYLETSGDVAGEKLPEWDTFKSTADDYDISV
;
A
#
# COMPACT_ATOMS: atom_id res chain seq x y z
N MET A 1 -4.22 -17.54 3.24
CA MET A 1 -2.75 -17.61 3.24
C MET A 1 -2.28 -17.97 4.64
N SER A 2 -1.48 -19.04 4.81
CA SER A 2 -1.08 -19.56 6.14
C SER A 2 -0.39 -18.49 6.98
N ASN A 3 -0.92 -18.27 8.19
CA ASN A 3 -0.42 -17.35 9.21
C ASN A 3 0.78 -17.94 9.96
N ALA A 4 1.61 -18.74 9.28
CA ALA A 4 2.84 -19.29 9.85
C ALA A 4 3.75 -18.14 10.28
N GLU A 5 4.18 -18.17 11.54
CA GLU A 5 5.02 -17.13 12.11
C GLU A 5 6.32 -17.00 11.30
N PRO A 6 6.90 -15.79 11.16
CA PRO A 6 8.17 -15.60 10.44
C PRO A 6 9.25 -16.61 10.86
N THR A 7 9.29 -16.95 12.15
CA THR A 7 10.18 -17.93 12.76
C THR A 7 10.00 -19.34 12.18
N GLU A 8 8.76 -19.80 11.97
CA GLU A 8 8.47 -21.11 11.39
C GLU A 8 8.94 -21.17 9.94
N ARG A 9 8.63 -20.13 9.15
CA ARG A 9 9.05 -20.04 7.74
C ARG A 9 10.58 -20.01 7.61
N PHE A 10 11.25 -19.28 8.50
CA PHE A 10 12.71 -19.25 8.54
C PHE A 10 13.28 -20.62 8.93
N ALA A 11 12.72 -21.28 9.94
CA ALA A 11 13.16 -22.60 10.37
C ALA A 11 12.99 -23.65 9.27
N ASP A 12 11.90 -23.58 8.50
CA ASP A 12 11.66 -24.46 7.36
C ASP A 12 12.69 -24.24 6.25
N LEU A 13 12.95 -22.98 5.87
CA LEU A 13 13.98 -22.63 4.89
C LEU A 13 15.39 -23.05 5.32
N ALA A 14 15.75 -22.80 6.58
CA ALA A 14 17.05 -23.17 7.14
C ALA A 14 17.24 -24.70 7.18
N ARG A 15 16.16 -25.46 7.41
CA ARG A 15 16.17 -26.92 7.36
C ARG A 15 16.29 -27.45 5.94
N GLU A 16 15.64 -26.80 4.97
CA GLU A 16 15.69 -27.18 3.56
C GLU A 16 17.07 -26.89 2.92
N PHE A 17 17.71 -25.78 3.31
CA PHE A 17 19.00 -25.34 2.78
C PHE A 17 20.06 -25.10 3.88
N PRO A 18 20.52 -26.15 4.60
CA PRO A 18 21.43 -26.00 5.74
C PRO A 18 22.83 -25.49 5.38
N HIS A 19 23.17 -25.49 4.08
CA HIS A 19 24.45 -25.04 3.54
C HIS A 19 24.45 -23.54 3.18
N VAL A 20 23.30 -22.86 3.26
CA VAL A 20 23.17 -21.44 2.95
C VAL A 20 23.29 -20.64 4.24
N ASP A 21 24.23 -19.69 4.28
CA ASP A 21 24.34 -18.72 5.37
C ASP A 21 23.24 -17.66 5.26
N PHE A 22 22.02 -18.04 5.64
CA PHE A 22 20.87 -17.15 5.59
C PHE A 22 21.01 -15.94 6.52
N ALA A 23 21.69 -16.08 7.66
CA ALA A 23 21.91 -14.98 8.59
C ALA A 23 22.77 -13.87 7.96
N GLY A 24 23.82 -14.25 7.23
CA GLY A 24 24.67 -13.30 6.49
C GLY A 24 24.04 -12.74 5.21
N LEU A 25 23.13 -13.49 4.57
CA LEU A 25 22.52 -13.12 3.30
C LEU A 25 21.24 -12.29 3.46
N ILE A 26 20.41 -12.65 4.44
CA ILE A 26 19.06 -12.14 4.65
C ILE A 26 19.06 -11.16 5.83
N ALA A 27 19.75 -10.04 5.65
CA ALA A 27 19.80 -8.96 6.63
C ALA A 27 19.65 -7.60 5.95
N GLY A 28 19.06 -6.65 6.68
CA GLY A 28 18.87 -5.26 6.24
C GLY A 28 18.19 -5.17 4.86
N SER A 29 18.81 -4.42 3.96
CA SER A 29 18.29 -4.15 2.61
C SER A 29 17.94 -5.41 1.80
N THR A 30 18.51 -6.59 2.11
CA THR A 30 18.14 -7.82 1.40
C THR A 30 16.68 -8.22 1.65
N ILE A 31 16.15 -8.00 2.86
CA ILE A 31 14.73 -8.28 3.16
C ILE A 31 13.83 -7.43 2.27
N GLN A 32 14.15 -6.16 2.11
CA GLN A 32 13.40 -5.23 1.26
C GLN A 32 13.38 -5.69 -0.20
N LEU A 33 14.52 -6.16 -0.72
CA LEU A 33 14.57 -6.71 -2.07
C LEU A 33 13.78 -8.02 -2.20
N LEU A 34 13.90 -8.92 -1.22
CA LEU A 34 13.18 -10.19 -1.23
C LEU A 34 11.66 -9.99 -1.14
N TYR A 35 11.20 -8.95 -0.43
CA TYR A 35 9.79 -8.58 -0.34
C TYR A 35 9.16 -8.39 -1.74
N HIS A 36 9.84 -7.65 -2.62
CA HIS A 36 9.37 -7.34 -3.98
C HIS A 36 9.77 -8.36 -5.06
N LEU A 37 10.60 -9.36 -4.72
CA LEU A 37 11.01 -10.44 -5.63
C LEU A 37 10.08 -11.67 -5.58
N ASP A 38 8.82 -11.45 -5.19
CA ASP A 38 7.73 -12.42 -5.36
C ASP A 38 7.43 -12.71 -6.84
N THR A 39 7.78 -11.77 -7.71
CA THR A 39 7.72 -11.87 -9.15
C THR A 39 8.98 -11.28 -9.78
N GLU A 40 9.11 -11.34 -11.11
CA GLU A 40 10.31 -10.84 -11.78
C GLU A 40 10.38 -9.30 -11.79
N ARG A 41 11.54 -8.75 -11.43
CA ARG A 41 11.79 -7.31 -11.29
C ARG A 41 13.10 -6.87 -11.92
N THR A 42 13.16 -5.64 -12.38
CA THR A 42 14.39 -4.96 -12.76
C THR A 42 15.08 -4.38 -11.52
N ALA A 43 16.38 -4.11 -11.63
CA ALA A 43 17.09 -3.40 -10.58
C ALA A 43 16.62 -1.94 -10.43
N ALA A 44 16.05 -1.34 -11.48
CA ALA A 44 15.48 0.01 -11.42
C ALA A 44 14.22 0.01 -10.55
N GLU A 45 13.25 -0.86 -10.86
CA GLU A 45 12.05 -1.07 -10.02
C GLU A 45 12.42 -1.29 -8.55
N LEU A 46 13.36 -2.20 -8.27
CA LEU A 46 13.80 -2.45 -6.89
C LEU A 46 14.48 -1.24 -6.22
N THR A 47 15.14 -0.37 -6.99
CA THR A 47 15.74 0.87 -6.46
C THR A 47 14.66 1.90 -6.20
N ASP A 48 13.66 1.99 -7.06
CA ASP A 48 12.60 3.00 -6.96
C ASP A 48 11.58 2.64 -5.85
N TRP A 49 11.45 1.35 -5.54
CA TRP A 49 10.44 0.84 -4.59
C TRP A 49 11.00 0.59 -3.20
N THR A 50 12.30 0.73 -3.01
CA THR A 50 12.95 0.60 -1.72
C THR A 50 13.83 1.80 -1.49
N ASP A 51 14.03 2.23 -0.24
CA ASP A 51 15.03 3.28 0.08
C ASP A 51 16.49 2.75 0.00
N VAL A 52 16.77 1.88 -0.97
CA VAL A 52 18.07 1.24 -1.16
C VAL A 52 18.75 1.81 -2.38
N SER A 53 19.93 2.40 -2.17
CA SER A 53 20.72 2.94 -3.27
C SER A 53 20.97 1.90 -4.38
N ARG A 54 20.89 2.34 -5.64
CA ARG A 54 21.10 1.49 -6.82
C ARG A 54 22.36 0.61 -6.73
N ALA A 55 23.46 1.16 -6.23
CA ALA A 55 24.71 0.42 -6.01
C ALA A 55 24.54 -0.73 -5.00
N THR A 56 23.80 -0.49 -3.92
CA THR A 56 23.47 -1.52 -2.92
C THR A 56 22.55 -2.57 -3.50
N VAL A 57 21.52 -2.19 -4.27
CA VAL A 57 20.63 -3.14 -4.97
C VAL A 57 21.44 -4.11 -5.83
N TYR A 58 22.28 -3.61 -6.73
CA TYR A 58 23.11 -4.48 -7.58
C TYR A 58 24.08 -5.35 -6.78
N ARG A 59 24.67 -4.82 -5.69
CA ARG A 59 25.57 -5.58 -4.81
C ARG A 59 24.82 -6.75 -4.17
N ARG A 60 23.62 -6.54 -3.64
CA ARG A 60 22.79 -7.59 -3.03
C ARG A 60 22.31 -8.61 -4.06
N LEU A 61 21.81 -8.16 -5.21
CA LEU A 61 21.42 -9.07 -6.30
C LEU A 61 22.58 -9.93 -6.79
N LYS A 62 23.80 -9.38 -6.86
CA LYS A 62 25.01 -10.15 -7.20
C LYS A 62 25.33 -11.19 -6.13
N GLN A 63 25.23 -10.84 -4.85
CA GLN A 63 25.44 -11.79 -3.74
C GLN A 63 24.44 -12.95 -3.81
N LEU A 64 23.13 -12.65 -3.94
CA LEU A 64 22.08 -13.65 -4.06
C LEU A 64 22.25 -14.54 -5.30
N ARG A 65 22.70 -13.98 -6.42
CA ARG A 65 22.99 -14.75 -7.63
C ARG A 65 24.19 -15.69 -7.47
N ASN A 66 25.25 -15.26 -6.79
CA ASN A 66 26.44 -16.08 -6.60
C ASN A 66 26.16 -17.37 -5.82
N VAL A 67 25.10 -17.40 -5.00
CA VAL A 67 24.64 -18.57 -4.25
C VAL A 67 23.40 -19.24 -4.86
N GLY A 68 22.99 -18.85 -6.06
CA GLY A 68 21.88 -19.48 -6.79
C GLY A 68 20.46 -19.12 -6.32
N ILE A 69 20.32 -18.14 -5.41
CA ILE A 69 19.00 -17.70 -4.91
C ILE A 69 18.25 -16.90 -5.97
N VAL A 70 18.94 -16.00 -6.67
CA VAL A 70 18.37 -15.16 -7.71
C VAL A 70 18.95 -15.56 -9.06
N ARG A 71 18.08 -15.68 -10.07
CA ARG A 71 18.45 -15.76 -11.48
C ARG A 71 18.28 -14.40 -12.15
N LYS A 72 19.07 -14.16 -13.19
CA LYS A 72 18.96 -12.98 -14.04
C LYS A 72 18.64 -13.40 -15.47
N ARG A 73 17.64 -12.78 -16.09
CA ARG A 73 17.33 -12.87 -17.52
C ARG A 73 17.24 -11.45 -18.06
N ASP A 74 18.10 -11.11 -19.02
CA ASP A 74 18.23 -9.75 -19.57
C ASP A 74 18.46 -8.69 -18.48
N SER A 75 17.52 -7.78 -18.24
CA SER A 75 17.57 -6.79 -17.16
C SER A 75 16.77 -7.19 -15.91
N ARG A 76 16.07 -8.32 -15.95
CA ARG A 76 15.16 -8.80 -14.91
C ARG A 76 15.81 -9.85 -14.01
N PHE A 77 15.40 -9.83 -12.75
CA PHE A 77 15.83 -10.69 -11.66
C PHE A 77 14.60 -11.39 -11.08
N ALA A 78 14.75 -12.66 -10.73
CA ALA A 78 13.70 -13.44 -10.08
C ALA A 78 14.31 -14.45 -9.12
N LEU A 79 13.59 -14.82 -8.08
CA LEU A 79 13.96 -15.97 -7.25
C LEU A 79 13.94 -17.24 -8.09
N THR A 80 14.89 -18.14 -7.86
CA THR A 80 14.83 -19.50 -8.42
C THR A 80 13.72 -20.28 -7.71
N SER A 81 13.16 -21.31 -8.37
CA SER A 81 11.95 -22.02 -7.91
C SER A 81 12.08 -22.55 -6.48
N GLN A 82 13.26 -23.07 -6.13
CA GLN A 82 13.56 -23.61 -4.80
C GLN A 82 13.65 -22.55 -3.69
N PHE A 83 13.84 -21.27 -4.04
CA PHE A 83 13.98 -20.17 -3.07
C PHE A 83 12.79 -19.21 -3.07
N GLN A 84 11.68 -19.56 -3.73
CA GLN A 84 10.45 -18.74 -3.74
C GLN A 84 9.89 -18.50 -2.32
N GLY A 85 10.15 -19.42 -1.38
CA GLY A 85 9.80 -19.25 0.03
C GLY A 85 10.44 -18.02 0.70
N LEU A 86 11.54 -17.48 0.15
CA LEU A 86 12.21 -16.30 0.70
C LEU A 86 11.38 -15.02 0.56
N ALA A 87 10.66 -14.83 -0.56
CA ALA A 87 9.75 -13.71 -0.70
C ALA A 87 8.60 -13.81 0.32
N ALA A 88 8.03 -15.01 0.47
CA ALA A 88 6.97 -15.25 1.45
C ALA A 88 7.45 -15.05 2.89
N PHE A 89 8.69 -15.42 3.21
CA PHE A 89 9.31 -15.13 4.49
C PHE A 89 9.48 -13.62 4.70
N ALA A 90 10.08 -12.90 3.75
CA ALA A 90 10.30 -11.46 3.83
C ALA A 90 8.98 -10.71 4.06
N ARG A 91 7.93 -11.02 3.29
CA ARG A 91 6.59 -10.43 3.46
C ARG A 91 5.96 -10.76 4.81
N SER A 92 6.15 -11.98 5.31
CA SER A 92 5.67 -12.37 6.65
C SER A 92 6.40 -11.59 7.75
N LEU A 93 7.72 -11.43 7.64
CA LEU A 93 8.52 -10.67 8.58
C LEU A 93 8.11 -9.20 8.61
N VAL A 94 8.03 -8.53 7.45
CA VAL A 94 7.61 -7.12 7.39
C VAL A 94 6.21 -6.94 7.98
N ARG A 95 5.26 -7.84 7.66
CA ARG A 95 3.92 -7.83 8.26
C ARG A 95 3.95 -7.95 9.77
N HIS A 96 4.82 -8.81 10.30
CA HIS A 96 4.98 -9.00 11.73
C HIS A 96 5.52 -7.72 12.40
N LEU A 97 6.55 -7.10 11.80
CA LEU A 97 7.14 -5.85 12.29
C LEU A 97 6.13 -4.70 12.29
N HIS A 98 5.41 -4.47 11.19
CA HIS A 98 4.37 -3.44 11.11
C HIS A 98 3.24 -3.66 12.13
N ARG A 99 2.83 -4.92 12.33
CA ARG A 99 1.82 -5.27 13.33
C ARG A 99 2.32 -5.03 14.75
N GLN A 100 3.59 -5.29 15.02
CA GLN A 100 4.18 -5.04 16.33
C GLN A 100 4.27 -3.53 16.59
N GLU A 101 4.87 -2.77 15.69
CA GLU A 101 5.00 -1.31 15.79
C GLU A 101 3.63 -0.65 15.99
N ALA A 102 2.64 -0.97 15.16
CA ALA A 102 1.30 -0.42 15.31
C ALA A 102 0.64 -0.77 16.67
N ARG A 103 0.92 -1.94 17.24
CA ARG A 103 0.36 -2.36 18.55
C ARG A 103 1.02 -1.67 19.73
N ASP A 104 2.25 -1.18 19.56
CA ASP A 104 2.91 -0.36 20.58
C ASP A 104 2.25 1.03 20.70
N HIS A 105 1.52 1.45 19.66
CA HIS A 105 0.85 2.75 19.60
C HIS A 105 -0.68 2.70 19.70
N ALA A 106 -1.32 1.58 19.34
CA ALA A 106 -2.78 1.52 19.25
C ALA A 106 -3.36 0.16 19.66
N THR A 107 -4.64 0.17 20.05
CA THR A 107 -5.40 -1.05 20.34
C THR A 107 -6.32 -1.43 19.19
N GLY A 108 -6.59 -2.73 19.04
CA GLY A 108 -7.49 -3.23 17.99
C GLY A 108 -6.92 -3.12 16.57
N VAL A 109 -5.60 -3.09 16.43
CA VAL A 109 -4.90 -2.93 15.14
C VAL A 109 -5.30 -3.99 14.11
N ARG A 110 -5.76 -3.53 12.95
CA ARG A 110 -5.97 -4.32 11.73
C ARG A 110 -5.22 -3.68 10.56
N LEU A 111 -4.17 -4.36 10.06
CA LEU A 111 -3.48 -3.95 8.84
C LEU A 111 -4.43 -4.09 7.63
N ILE A 112 -4.46 -3.08 6.77
CA ILE A 112 -5.32 -2.98 5.58
C ILE A 112 -4.47 -3.09 4.33
N TRP A 113 -3.39 -2.31 4.27
CA TRP A 113 -2.41 -2.30 3.18
C TRP A 113 -1.01 -2.16 3.76
N MET A 114 0.00 -2.66 3.06
CA MET A 114 1.40 -2.55 3.48
C MET A 114 2.34 -2.62 2.29
N ASP A 115 3.44 -1.90 2.39
CA ASP A 115 4.66 -2.07 1.60
C ASP A 115 5.80 -2.47 2.56
N VAL A 116 7.06 -2.27 2.18
CA VAL A 116 8.25 -2.57 2.98
C VAL A 116 8.38 -1.69 4.21
N ASP A 117 8.07 -0.41 4.09
CA ASP A 117 8.29 0.66 5.07
C ASP A 117 7.02 1.47 5.38
N GLU A 118 5.97 1.29 4.60
CA GLU A 118 4.69 1.97 4.81
C GLU A 118 3.58 0.97 5.08
N TYR A 119 2.58 1.41 5.84
CA TYR A 119 1.38 0.61 6.04
C TYR A 119 0.17 1.44 6.46
N LEU A 120 -0.99 0.98 5.99
CA LEU A 120 -2.31 1.48 6.35
C LEU A 120 -2.96 0.51 7.34
N PHE A 121 -3.51 1.02 8.44
CA PHE A 121 -4.22 0.20 9.41
C PHE A 121 -5.42 0.92 10.01
N SER A 122 -6.36 0.12 10.52
CA SER A 122 -7.39 0.62 11.44
C SER A 122 -7.10 0.25 12.89
N CYS A 123 -7.63 1.05 13.81
CA CYS A 123 -7.52 0.85 15.25
C CYS A 123 -8.69 1.52 16.00
N ARG A 124 -8.73 1.37 17.33
CA ARG A 124 -9.81 1.91 18.19
C ARG A 124 -9.39 3.09 19.07
N THR A 125 -8.15 3.54 18.94
CA THR A 125 -7.55 4.57 19.81
C THR A 125 -6.82 5.59 18.96
N ASP A 126 -6.76 6.83 19.42
CA ASP A 126 -5.95 7.86 18.77
C ASP A 126 -4.46 7.51 18.81
N VAL A 127 -3.75 7.83 17.72
CA VAL A 127 -2.30 7.71 17.62
C VAL A 127 -1.70 9.10 17.47
N THR A 128 -0.77 9.46 18.34
CA THR A 128 -0.14 10.79 18.38
C THR A 128 1.33 10.78 17.96
N ALA A 129 1.88 9.63 17.62
CA ALA A 129 3.26 9.51 17.18
C ALA A 129 3.43 10.13 15.78
N SER A 130 4.53 10.87 15.56
CA SER A 130 4.70 11.73 14.38
C SER A 130 4.77 11.00 13.03
N LEU A 131 5.15 9.73 13.03
CA LEU A 131 5.22 8.90 11.83
C LEU A 131 3.85 8.38 11.38
N PHE A 132 2.79 8.65 12.15
CA PHE A 132 1.45 8.14 11.93
C PHE A 132 0.52 9.28 11.52
N HIS A 133 0.10 9.27 10.26
CA HIS A 133 -0.77 10.27 9.68
C HIS A 133 -2.21 9.77 9.72
N ARG A 134 -3.12 10.57 10.26
CA ARG A 134 -4.55 10.25 10.25
C ARG A 134 -5.07 10.23 8.82
N THR A 135 -5.87 9.21 8.49
CA THR A 135 -6.42 9.00 7.14
C THR A 135 -7.86 8.45 7.20
N GLY A 136 -8.40 8.03 6.07
CA GLY A 136 -9.75 7.46 5.95
C GLY A 136 -10.86 8.51 6.11
N PRO A 137 -12.12 8.08 6.34
CA PRO A 137 -13.27 8.99 6.33
C PRO A 137 -13.17 10.13 7.35
N GLY A 138 -12.52 9.90 8.49
CA GLY A 138 -12.37 10.94 9.52
C GLY A 138 -11.38 12.05 9.15
N ALA A 139 -10.49 11.80 8.17
CA ALA A 139 -9.57 12.82 7.68
C ALA A 139 -10.21 13.79 6.71
N LEU A 140 -11.43 13.53 6.22
CA LEU A 140 -12.13 14.39 5.26
C LEU A 140 -12.69 15.68 5.90
N GLU A 141 -12.79 15.71 7.24
CA GLU A 141 -13.20 16.91 7.99
C GLU A 141 -12.29 18.11 7.71
N GLN A 142 -10.99 17.89 7.48
CA GLN A 142 -10.05 18.96 7.16
C GLN A 142 -10.32 19.66 5.81
N TYR A 143 -11.11 19.03 4.94
CA TYR A 143 -11.54 19.57 3.64
C TYR A 143 -13.01 20.02 3.64
N GLY A 144 -13.61 20.20 4.82
CA GLY A 144 -15.00 20.62 4.94
C GLY A 144 -16.03 19.49 4.73
N ILE A 145 -15.60 18.23 4.76
CA ILE A 145 -16.47 17.06 4.56
C ILE A 145 -16.54 16.23 5.87
N PRO A 146 -17.27 16.70 6.90
CA PRO A 146 -17.38 15.97 8.18
C PRO A 146 -18.27 14.74 8.02
N LEU A 147 -17.65 13.58 7.81
CA LEU A 147 -18.35 12.30 7.70
C LEU A 147 -18.64 11.69 9.08
N LEU A 148 -19.83 11.11 9.23
CA LEU A 148 -20.15 10.27 10.39
C LEU A 148 -19.31 8.99 10.35
N THR A 149 -18.26 8.96 11.18
CA THR A 149 -17.34 7.82 11.27
C THR A 149 -17.78 6.82 12.35
N ARG A 150 -17.39 5.56 12.17
CA ARG A 150 -17.50 4.53 13.21
C ARG A 150 -16.41 4.76 14.27
N GLU A 151 -16.47 3.99 15.37
CA GLU A 151 -15.39 3.98 16.38
C GLU A 151 -14.01 3.56 15.83
N GLU A 152 -13.95 2.99 14.62
CA GLU A 152 -12.67 2.66 13.96
C GLU A 152 -12.02 3.93 13.37
N GLN A 153 -10.77 4.15 13.75
CA GLN A 153 -9.89 5.17 13.18
C GLN A 153 -8.88 4.54 12.22
N TYR A 154 -8.35 5.33 11.30
CA TYR A 154 -7.39 4.89 10.30
C TYR A 154 -6.13 5.74 10.32
N TYR A 155 -4.99 5.09 10.24
CA TYR A 155 -3.68 5.74 10.19
C TYR A 155 -2.80 5.12 9.11
N PHE A 156 -2.01 5.98 8.48
CA PHE A 156 -0.95 5.60 7.56
C PHE A 156 0.40 5.88 8.20
N ARG A 157 1.28 4.88 8.25
CA ARG A 157 2.64 5.01 8.77
C ARG A 157 3.60 5.24 7.61
N SER A 158 4.44 6.27 7.69
CA SER A 158 5.51 6.56 6.74
C SER A 158 6.66 7.31 7.41
N GLU A 159 7.89 7.07 6.99
CA GLU A 159 9.08 7.82 7.43
C GLU A 159 9.39 9.01 6.52
N ASP A 160 9.04 8.91 5.24
CA ASP A 160 9.40 9.88 4.20
C ASP A 160 8.38 11.03 4.08
N ARG A 161 7.20 10.85 4.67
CA ARG A 161 6.08 11.78 4.52
C ARG A 161 5.88 12.58 5.79
N THR A 162 5.73 13.89 5.63
CA THR A 162 5.34 14.78 6.73
C THR A 162 3.83 14.93 6.82
N GLU A 163 3.12 14.75 5.70
CA GLU A 163 1.66 14.84 5.59
C GLU A 163 1.15 13.98 4.43
N LEU A 164 -0.16 13.72 4.41
CA LEU A 164 -0.84 13.01 3.33
C LEU A 164 -1.51 14.01 2.40
N THR A 165 -1.38 13.81 1.10
CA THR A 165 -2.08 14.63 0.11
C THR A 165 -3.53 14.16 -0.06
N PRO A 166 -4.43 14.97 -0.65
CA PRO A 166 -5.78 14.52 -0.99
C PRO A 166 -5.79 13.25 -1.86
N GLU A 167 -4.84 13.10 -2.78
CA GLU A 167 -4.68 11.93 -3.64
C GLU A 167 -4.38 10.67 -2.84
N ASP A 168 -3.53 10.77 -1.82
CA ASP A 168 -3.24 9.67 -0.90
C ASP A 168 -4.51 9.25 -0.16
N LEU A 169 -5.32 10.21 0.30
CA LEU A 169 -6.56 9.93 1.02
C LEU A 169 -7.59 9.24 0.13
N VAL A 170 -7.72 9.62 -1.14
CA VAL A 170 -8.56 8.90 -2.12
C VAL A 170 -8.11 7.44 -2.25
N CYS A 171 -6.80 7.21 -2.39
CA CYS A 171 -6.25 5.86 -2.47
C CYS A 171 -6.51 5.06 -1.20
N HIS A 172 -6.31 5.66 -0.02
CA HIS A 172 -6.57 5.03 1.27
C HIS A 172 -8.03 4.70 1.49
N LEU A 173 -8.97 5.57 1.10
CA LEU A 173 -10.40 5.31 1.17
C LEU A 173 -10.76 4.05 0.39
N LEU A 174 -10.29 3.93 -0.86
CA LEU A 174 -10.55 2.77 -1.72
C LEU A 174 -9.89 1.49 -1.19
N LEU A 175 -8.72 1.58 -0.57
CA LEU A 175 -8.06 0.45 0.11
C LEU A 175 -8.81 -0.01 1.36
N ILE A 176 -9.47 0.91 2.07
CA ILE A 176 -10.29 0.58 3.24
C ILE A 176 -11.55 -0.17 2.81
N ASP A 177 -12.23 0.33 1.78
CA ASP A 177 -13.46 -0.25 1.21
C ASP A 177 -13.70 0.35 -0.18
N ASP A 178 -13.95 -0.49 -1.19
CA ASP A 178 -14.18 -0.06 -2.59
C ASP A 178 -15.68 0.02 -2.95
N GLY A 179 -16.55 -0.11 -1.96
CA GLY A 179 -18.01 -0.04 -2.09
C GLY A 179 -18.53 1.35 -2.41
N ALA A 180 -19.82 1.43 -2.77
CA ALA A 180 -20.44 2.66 -3.26
C ALA A 180 -20.27 3.86 -2.34
N ARG A 181 -20.37 3.65 -1.02
CA ARG A 181 -20.17 4.71 -0.02
C ARG A 181 -18.78 5.33 -0.09
N TYR A 182 -17.74 4.51 -0.12
CA TYR A 182 -16.36 5.01 -0.14
C TYR A 182 -16.00 5.61 -1.49
N ARG A 183 -16.56 5.09 -2.60
CA ARG A 183 -16.46 5.76 -3.91
C ARG A 183 -17.11 7.14 -3.88
N SER A 184 -18.28 7.30 -3.26
CA SER A 184 -18.88 8.63 -3.07
C SER A 184 -17.99 9.55 -2.23
N TYR A 185 -17.33 9.06 -1.18
CA TYR A 185 -16.37 9.85 -0.42
C TYR A 185 -15.17 10.29 -1.25
N CYS A 186 -14.68 9.41 -2.14
CA CYS A 186 -13.62 9.76 -3.07
C CYS A 186 -14.08 10.84 -4.05
N LEU A 187 -15.28 10.71 -4.64
CA LEU A 187 -15.83 11.72 -5.55
C LEU A 187 -15.94 13.09 -4.87
N LEU A 188 -16.46 13.15 -3.64
CA LEU A 188 -16.54 14.40 -2.87
C LEU A 188 -15.15 15.02 -2.67
N LEU A 189 -14.15 14.22 -2.28
CA LEU A 189 -12.80 14.71 -2.05
C LEU A 189 -12.11 15.18 -3.34
N ILE A 190 -12.27 14.43 -4.44
CA ILE A 190 -11.74 14.80 -5.76
C ILE A 190 -12.31 16.15 -6.19
N THR A 191 -13.63 16.33 -6.08
CA THR A 191 -14.26 17.61 -6.46
C THR A 191 -13.87 18.75 -5.52
N ALA A 192 -13.92 18.54 -4.20
CA ALA A 192 -13.63 19.59 -3.22
C ALA A 192 -12.19 20.13 -3.30
N CYS A 193 -11.24 19.27 -3.67
CA CYS A 193 -9.83 19.65 -3.80
C CYS A 193 -9.40 19.91 -5.25
N GLU A 194 -10.32 19.83 -6.22
CA GLU A 194 -10.04 19.94 -7.65
C GLU A 194 -8.85 19.05 -8.08
N ILE A 195 -8.85 17.79 -7.61
CA ILE A 195 -7.72 16.87 -7.80
C ILE A 195 -7.54 16.56 -9.29
N ASP A 196 -6.30 16.74 -9.77
CA ASP A 196 -5.91 16.40 -11.12
C ASP A 196 -5.89 14.88 -11.37
N ALA A 197 -6.49 14.45 -12.48
CA ALA A 197 -6.67 13.03 -12.80
C ALA A 197 -5.34 12.31 -13.07
N GLU A 198 -4.36 12.99 -13.68
CA GLU A 198 -3.03 12.42 -13.96
C GLU A 198 -2.28 12.19 -12.64
N THR A 199 -2.23 13.21 -11.78
CA THR A 199 -1.59 13.16 -10.46
C THR A 199 -2.22 12.08 -9.56
N LEU A 200 -3.54 11.95 -9.57
CA LEU A 200 -4.25 10.92 -8.81
C LEU A 200 -3.97 9.52 -9.36
N THR A 201 -3.87 9.37 -10.69
CA THR A 201 -3.55 8.09 -11.34
C THR A 201 -2.11 7.65 -11.02
N GLU A 202 -1.16 8.58 -11.04
CA GLU A 202 0.23 8.33 -10.62
C GLU A 202 0.30 7.88 -9.16
N THR A 203 -0.41 8.60 -8.27
CA THR A 203 -0.50 8.27 -6.85
C THR A 203 -1.12 6.88 -6.64
N ALA A 204 -2.22 6.57 -7.35
CA ALA A 204 -2.85 5.26 -7.31
C ALA A 204 -1.90 4.14 -7.76
N GLY A 205 -1.06 4.42 -8.76
CA GLY A 205 -0.03 3.49 -9.25
C GLY A 205 0.92 3.00 -8.15
N ARG A 206 1.27 3.85 -7.18
CA ARG A 206 2.11 3.48 -6.03
C ARG A 206 1.44 2.41 -5.17
N TYR A 207 0.19 2.64 -4.77
CA TYR A 207 -0.54 1.73 -3.88
C TYR A 207 -1.03 0.46 -4.60
N ASN A 208 -1.31 0.57 -5.89
CA ASN A 208 -1.79 -0.54 -6.74
C ASN A 208 -0.83 -1.73 -6.73
N ARG A 209 0.47 -1.50 -6.54
CA ARG A 209 1.52 -2.56 -6.53
C ARG A 209 1.27 -3.64 -5.49
N GLU A 210 0.74 -3.25 -4.33
CA GLU A 210 0.55 -4.12 -3.16
C GLU A 210 -0.95 -4.31 -2.84
N SER A 211 -1.81 -3.94 -3.77
CA SER A 211 -3.27 -4.00 -3.65
C SER A 211 -3.85 -5.16 -4.46
N ASP A 212 -4.85 -5.85 -3.90
CA ASP A 212 -5.65 -6.82 -4.64
C ASP A 212 -6.69 -6.12 -5.56
N LEU A 213 -7.02 -4.86 -5.28
CA LEU A 213 -7.85 -3.99 -6.12
C LEU A 213 -7.00 -3.36 -7.22
N ASN A 214 -7.52 -3.30 -8.45
CA ASN A 214 -6.98 -2.45 -9.50
C ASN A 214 -7.32 -0.98 -9.22
N LEU A 215 -6.51 -0.36 -8.37
CA LEU A 215 -6.72 0.98 -7.85
C LEU A 215 -6.59 2.03 -8.96
N THR A 216 -5.63 1.85 -9.87
CA THR A 216 -5.43 2.74 -11.02
C THR A 216 -6.67 2.80 -11.92
N GLU A 217 -7.21 1.65 -12.32
CA GLU A 217 -8.45 1.61 -13.12
C GLU A 217 -9.65 2.16 -12.34
N THR A 218 -9.72 1.89 -11.03
CA THR A 218 -10.81 2.37 -10.19
C THR A 218 -10.80 3.90 -10.10
N VAL A 219 -9.63 4.49 -9.88
CA VAL A 219 -9.44 5.96 -9.86
C VAL A 219 -9.77 6.58 -11.21
N GLN A 220 -9.29 6.00 -12.31
CA GLN A 220 -9.60 6.49 -13.65
C GLN A 220 -11.11 6.50 -13.91
N ALA A 221 -11.83 5.46 -13.45
CA ALA A 221 -13.28 5.41 -13.57
C ALA A 221 -13.98 6.50 -12.73
N LEU A 222 -13.45 6.88 -11.56
CA LEU A 222 -13.96 8.01 -10.77
C LEU A 222 -13.76 9.34 -11.49
N CYS A 223 -12.57 9.57 -12.05
CA CYS A 223 -12.28 10.78 -12.81
C CYS A 223 -13.15 10.89 -14.06
N THR A 224 -13.27 9.81 -14.84
CA THR A 224 -14.15 9.77 -16.01
C THR A 224 -15.61 10.03 -15.63
N TYR A 225 -16.10 9.46 -14.52
CA TYR A 225 -17.46 9.73 -14.04
C TYR A 225 -17.70 11.23 -13.79
N LEU A 226 -16.75 11.92 -13.15
CA LEU A 226 -16.84 13.36 -12.91
C LEU A 226 -16.78 14.17 -14.21
N GLU A 227 -15.82 13.85 -15.08
CA GLU A 227 -15.63 14.51 -16.39
C GLU A 227 -16.86 14.40 -17.30
N THR A 228 -17.54 13.24 -17.28
CA THR A 228 -18.71 12.99 -18.11
C THR A 228 -20.03 13.29 -17.39
N SER A 229 -20.00 13.94 -16.22
CA SER A 229 -21.21 14.23 -15.45
C SER A 229 -22.11 13.01 -15.22
N GLY A 230 -21.49 11.86 -14.95
CA GLY A 230 -22.18 10.59 -14.68
C GLY A 230 -22.66 9.80 -15.90
N ASP A 231 -22.34 10.20 -17.14
CA ASP A 231 -22.70 9.43 -18.34
C ASP A 231 -22.14 8.00 -18.33
N VAL A 232 -20.99 7.79 -17.68
CA VAL A 232 -20.41 6.46 -17.45
C VAL A 232 -20.77 5.98 -16.05
N ALA A 233 -21.96 5.39 -15.91
CA ALA A 233 -22.38 4.78 -14.64
C ALA A 233 -21.72 3.40 -14.45
N GLY A 234 -20.90 3.27 -13.41
CA GLY A 234 -20.42 1.97 -12.92
C GLY A 234 -21.34 1.42 -11.84
N GLU A 235 -21.37 0.09 -11.66
CA GLU A 235 -22.28 -0.60 -10.69
C GLU A 235 -22.19 -0.06 -9.25
N LYS A 236 -21.04 0.51 -8.87
CA LYS A 236 -20.78 1.06 -7.52
C LYS A 236 -20.77 2.60 -7.47
N LEU A 237 -21.16 3.29 -8.54
CA LEU A 237 -21.21 4.75 -8.58
C LEU A 237 -22.64 5.25 -8.37
N PRO A 238 -22.83 6.37 -7.65
CA PRO A 238 -24.15 6.96 -7.51
C PRO A 238 -24.67 7.52 -8.84
N GLU A 239 -25.98 7.63 -8.97
CA GLU A 239 -26.61 8.46 -10.01
C GLU A 239 -26.13 9.91 -9.90
N TRP A 240 -25.95 10.60 -11.03
CA TRP A 240 -25.38 11.95 -11.06
C TRP A 240 -26.15 12.96 -10.19
N ASP A 241 -27.48 12.96 -10.28
CA ASP A 241 -28.31 13.85 -9.46
C ASP A 241 -28.22 13.53 -7.96
N THR A 242 -27.99 12.26 -7.61
CA THR A 242 -27.75 11.85 -6.22
C THR A 242 -26.38 12.35 -5.73
N PHE A 243 -25.36 12.27 -6.58
CA PHE A 243 -24.04 12.80 -6.26
C PHE A 243 -24.08 14.32 -6.06
N LYS A 244 -24.68 15.07 -6.98
CA LYS A 244 -24.85 16.53 -6.84
C LYS A 244 -25.54 16.92 -5.55
N SER A 245 -26.68 16.27 -5.24
CA SER A 245 -27.38 16.54 -3.98
C SER A 245 -26.51 16.24 -2.76
N THR A 246 -25.65 15.21 -2.83
CA THR A 246 -24.73 14.89 -1.73
C THR A 246 -23.60 15.92 -1.63
N ALA A 247 -23.09 16.41 -2.76
CA ALA A 247 -22.05 17.44 -2.80
C ALA A 247 -22.57 18.79 -2.26
N ASP A 248 -23.81 19.15 -2.62
CA ASP A 248 -24.50 20.34 -2.11
C ASP A 248 -24.64 20.32 -0.58
N ASP A 249 -24.85 19.16 0.05
CA ASP A 249 -24.90 19.02 1.52
C ASP A 249 -23.57 19.40 2.21
N TYR A 250 -22.46 19.44 1.46
CA TYR A 250 -21.13 19.85 1.93
C TYR A 250 -20.64 21.15 1.28
N ASP A 251 -21.52 21.92 0.65
CA ASP A 251 -21.19 23.17 -0.06
C ASP A 251 -20.17 22.98 -1.21
N ILE A 252 -20.12 21.80 -1.81
CA ILE A 252 -19.21 21.47 -2.93
C ILE A 252 -19.94 21.69 -4.26
N SER A 253 -19.38 22.54 -5.12
CA SER A 253 -19.91 22.77 -6.47
C SER A 253 -19.41 21.71 -7.44
N VAL A 254 -20.34 21.11 -8.20
CA VAL A 254 -20.10 20.06 -9.21
C VAL A 254 -20.52 20.54 -10.59
#